data_AF-A0A4Q3D8E2-F1
#
_entry.id   AF-A0A4Q3D8E2-F1
#
_cell.length_a   1.000
_cell.length_b   1.000
_cell.length_c   1.000
_cell.angle_alpha   90.00
_cell.angle_beta   90.00
_cell.angle_gamma   90.00
#
_symmetry.space_group_name_H-M   'P 1'
#
loop_
_entity.id
_entity.type
_entity.pdbx_description
1 polymer ?
#
loop_
_entity_poly.entity_id
_entity_poly.type
_entity_poly.pdbx_seq_one_letter_code
_entity_poly.pdbx_strand_id
1 'polypeptide(L)' 'MTLDEVGMLSGEDLVRRYGAAARQLLVSLAVAAVRKGDDDEMKAIDGRMREVDRYLESPSRGAAAPESANR' A
#
# COMPACT_ATOMS: atom_id res chain seq x y z
N MET A 1 14.22 -10.45 -8.06
CA MET A 1 13.74 -9.08 -7.94
C MET A 1 14.81 -8.27 -7.24
N THR A 2 15.32 -7.20 -7.86
CA THR A 2 16.40 -6.36 -7.35
C THR A 2 15.85 -5.08 -6.74
N LEU A 3 16.61 -4.41 -5.86
CA LEU A 3 16.21 -3.10 -5.28
C LEU A 3 15.99 -2.03 -6.35
N ASP A 4 16.71 -2.14 -7.47
CA ASP A 4 16.60 -1.26 -8.64
C ASP A 4 15.23 -1.42 -9.34
N GLU A 5 14.75 -2.66 -9.47
CA GLU A 5 13.41 -2.97 -9.98
C GLU A 5 12.30 -2.47 -9.05
N VAL A 6 12.54 -2.36 -7.75
CA VAL A 6 11.60 -1.79 -6.76
C VAL A 6 11.57 -0.26 -6.85
N GLY A 7 12.74 0.38 -7.07
CA GLY A 7 12.85 1.83 -7.25
C GLY A 7 12.18 2.35 -8.53
N MET A 8 11.96 1.47 -9.52
CA MET A 8 11.24 1.77 -10.75
C MET A 8 9.72 1.56 -10.67
N LEU A 9 9.20 1.01 -9.56
CA LEU A 9 7.76 0.83 -9.39
C LEU A 9 7.10 2.16 -9.01
N SER A 10 5.95 2.44 -9.63
CA SER A 10 5.08 3.51 -9.14
C SER A 10 4.63 3.18 -7.70
N GLY A 11 4.34 4.21 -6.90
CA GLY A 11 3.81 4.00 -5.54
C GLY A 11 2.55 3.14 -5.53
N GLU A 12 1.73 3.23 -6.59
CA GLU A 12 0.53 2.39 -6.77
C GLU A 12 0.90 0.92 -7.05
N ASP A 13 1.89 0.65 -7.91
CA ASP A 13 2.37 -0.72 -8.17
C ASP A 13 3.04 -1.35 -6.95
N LEU A 14 3.73 -0.54 -6.17
CA LEU A 14 4.34 -0.96 -4.91
C LEU A 14 3.27 -1.38 -3.91
N VAL A 15 2.20 -0.59 -3.75
CA VAL A 15 1.09 -0.95 -2.87
C VAL A 15 0.27 -2.11 -3.43
N ARG A 16 0.10 -2.24 -4.74
CA ARG A 16 -0.61 -3.39 -5.31
C ARG A 16 0.15 -4.70 -5.13
N ARG A 17 1.48 -4.68 -5.29
CA ARG A 17 2.34 -5.88 -5.15
C ARG A 17 2.62 -6.25 -3.70
N TYR A 18 2.78 -5.26 -2.83
CA TYR A 18 3.21 -5.47 -1.45
C TYR A 18 2.20 -5.04 -0.39
N GLY A 19 1.07 -4.44 -0.76
CA GLY A 19 0.10 -3.87 0.17
C GLY A 19 -0.52 -4.89 1.12
N ALA A 20 -0.72 -6.14 0.67
CA ALA A 20 -1.15 -7.21 1.57
C ALA A 20 -0.10 -7.52 2.66
N ALA A 21 1.19 -7.55 2.30
CA ALA A 21 2.28 -7.74 3.25
C ALA A 21 2.47 -6.51 4.16
N ALA A 22 2.37 -5.30 3.60
CA ALA A 22 2.41 -4.06 4.34
C ALA A 22 1.27 -3.98 5.37
N ARG A 23 0.04 -4.40 4.99
CA ARG A 23 -1.11 -4.47 5.89
C ARG A 23 -0.89 -5.46 7.04
N GLN A 24 -0.33 -6.64 6.76
CA GLN A 24 0.00 -7.62 7.80
C GLN A 24 1.06 -7.11 8.80
N LEU A 25 2.06 -6.37 8.32
CA LEU A 25 3.05 -5.72 9.19
C LEU A 25 2.42 -4.64 10.06
N LEU A 26 1.53 -3.82 9.50
CA LEU A 26 0.80 -2.79 10.25
C LEU A 26 -0.11 -3.38 11.32
N VAL A 27 -0.79 -4.49 11.04
CA VAL A 27 -1.58 -5.22 12.06
C VAL A 27 -0.68 -5.73 13.19
N SER A 28 0.50 -6.26 12.87
CA SER A 28 1.45 -6.73 13.88
C SER A 28 1.94 -5.58 14.77
N LEU A 29 2.22 -4.41 14.19
CA LEU A 29 2.56 -3.20 14.92
C LEU A 29 1.40 -2.69 15.79
N ALA A 30 0.16 -2.72 15.27
CA ALA A 30 -1.02 -2.30 16.03
C ALA A 30 -1.20 -3.17 17.28
N VAL A 31 -1.03 -4.48 17.17
CA VAL A 31 -1.09 -5.40 18.32
C VAL A 31 0.00 -5.08 19.35
N ALA A 32 1.21 -4.71 18.91
CA ALA A 32 2.29 -4.32 19.81
C ALA A 32 1.97 -3.00 20.54
N ALA A 33 1.49 -1.99 19.81
CA ALA A 33 1.10 -0.69 20.38
C ALA A 33 -0.03 -0.84 21.41
N VAL A 34 -1.05 -1.65 21.11
CA VAL A 34 -2.16 -1.96 22.05
C VAL A 34 -1.63 -2.60 23.33
N ARG A 35 -0.71 -3.57 23.23
CA ARG A 35 -0.12 -4.23 24.41
C ARG A 35 0.70 -3.28 25.28
N LYS A 36 1.30 -2.25 24.66
CA LYS A 36 2.08 -1.21 25.33
C LYS A 36 1.20 -0.09 25.92
N GLY A 37 -0.07 0.01 25.51
CA GLY A 37 -0.95 1.12 25.86
C GLY A 37 -0.53 2.43 25.18
N ASP A 38 0.09 2.35 24.01
CA ASP A 38 0.61 3.51 23.28
C ASP A 38 -0.41 4.00 22.23
N ASP A 39 -1.34 4.84 22.69
CA ASP A 39 -2.46 5.34 21.87
C ASP A 39 -2.01 6.24 20.71
N ASP A 40 -0.88 6.94 20.86
CA ASP A 40 -0.32 7.80 19.82
C ASP A 40 0.31 6.97 18.70
N GLU A 41 1.02 5.89 19.07
CA GLU A 41 1.51 4.90 18.11
C GLU A 41 0.34 4.23 17.37
N MET A 42 -0.75 3.91 18.06
CA MET A 42 -1.96 3.35 17.43
C MET A 42 -2.58 4.31 16.39
N LYS A 43 -2.70 5.60 16.71
CA LYS A 43 -3.22 6.61 15.76
C LYS A 43 -2.36 6.73 14.51
N ALA A 44 -1.03 6.69 14.67
CA ALA A 44 -0.11 6.71 13.54
C ALA A 44 -0.27 5.48 12.63
N ILE A 45 -0.44 4.30 13.22
CA ILE A 45 -0.66 3.04 12.51
C ILE A 45 -2.02 3.05 11.78
N ASP A 46 -3.10 3.52 12.43
CA ASP A 46 -4.42 3.63 11.81
C ASP A 46 -4.40 4.55 10.58
N GLY A 47 -3.74 5.71 10.67
CA GLY A 47 -3.55 6.60 9.53
C GLY A 47 -2.86 5.92 8.34
N ARG A 48 -1.84 5.11 8.62
CA ARG A 48 -1.12 4.34 7.60
C ARG A 48 -1.96 3.20 7.02
N MET A 49 -2.74 2.49 7.84
CA MET A 49 -3.64 1.44 7.36
C MET A 49 -4.68 2.01 6.38
N ARG A 50 -5.27 3.17 6.69
CA ARG A 50 -6.22 3.85 5.78
C ARG A 50 -5.58 4.27 4.46
N GLU A 51 -4.31 4.67 4.48
CA GLU A 51 -3.56 5.01 3.27
C GLU A 51 -3.35 3.76 2.39
N VAL A 52 -2.90 2.65 2.99
CA VAL A 52 -2.75 1.37 2.28
C VAL A 52 -4.07 0.89 1.72
N ASP A 53 -5.15 0.90 2.51
CA ASP A 53 -6.48 0.48 2.07
C ASP A 53 -7.00 1.36 0.92
N ARG A 54 -6.79 2.69 0.97
CA ARG A 54 -7.15 3.60 -0.14
C ARG A 54 -6.44 3.25 -1.44
N TYR A 55 -5.17 2.89 -1.39
CA TYR A 55 -4.39 2.51 -2.57
C TYR A 55 -4.77 1.12 -3.10
N LEU A 56 -5.19 0.20 -2.22
CA LEU A 56 -5.70 -1.11 -2.61
C LEU A 56 -7.11 -1.05 -3.20
N GLU A 57 -7.95 -0.15 -2.70
CA GLU A 57 -9.36 0.01 -3.11
C GLU A 57 -9.53 0.97 -4.28
N SER A 58 -8.56 1.84 -4.56
CA SER A 58 -8.62 2.74 -5.72
C SER A 58 -8.55 1.92 -7.01
N PRO A 59 -9.62 1.94 -7.85
CA PRO A 59 -9.54 1.32 -9.16
C PRO A 59 -8.50 2.10 -9.96
N SER A 60 -7.46 1.41 -10.43
CA SER A 60 -6.37 2.03 -11.18
C SER A 60 -6.88 2.98 -12.24
N ARG A 61 -6.70 4.28 -12.01
CA ARG A 61 -6.82 5.33 -13.03
C ARG A 61 -5.56 5.29 -13.91
N GLY A 62 -5.29 4.14 -14.50
CA GLY A 62 -4.05 3.87 -15.24
C GLY A 62 -4.16 2.83 -16.34
N ALA A 63 -5.33 2.21 -16.55
CA ALA A 63 -5.60 1.49 -17.80
C ALA A 63 -6.06 2.49 -18.88
N ALA A 64 -5.21 3.46 -19.23
CA ALA A 64 -5.38 4.22 -20.46
C ALA A 64 -4.95 3.34 -21.65
N ALA A 65 -5.97 2.91 -22.40
CA ALA A 65 -6.04 2.34 -23.76
C ALA A 65 -4.76 1.87 -24.49
N PRO A 66 -4.81 0.72 -25.20
CA PRO A 66 -4.20 0.68 -26.51
C PRO A 66 -5.10 1.41 -27.50
N GLU A 67 -4.60 2.52 -28.03
CA GLU A 67 -4.98 3.02 -29.36
C GLU A 67 -4.91 1.85 -30.34
N SER A 68 -6.05 1.28 -30.71
CA SER A 68 -6.21 0.71 -32.04
C SER A 68 -6.68 1.83 -32.97
N ALA A 69 -5.77 2.76 -33.21
CA ALA A 69 -5.66 3.43 -34.48
C ALA A 69 -5.10 2.41 -35.50
N ASN A 70 -5.64 2.43 -36.73
CA ASN A 70 -5.30 1.59 -37.89
C ASN A 70 -5.79 0.12 -37.92
N ARG A 71 -7.01 -0.10 -38.43
CA ARG A 71 -7.22 -0.53 -39.83
C ARG A 71 -8.68 -0.45 -40.25
#